data_AF-A0A9D8AJT9-F1
#
_entry.id   AF-A0A9D8AJT9-F1
#
_cell.length_a   1.000
_cell.length_b   1.000
_cell.length_c   1.000
_cell.angle_alpha   90.00
_cell.angle_beta   90.00
_cell.angle_gamma   90.00
#
_symmetry.space_group_name_H-M   'P 1'
#
loop_
_entity.id
_entity.type
_entity.pdbx_description
1 polymer ?
#
loop_
_entity_poly.entity_id
_entity_poly.type
_entity_poly.pdbx_seq_one_letter_code
_entity_poly.pdbx_strand_id
1 'polypeptide(L)'
;MQNILPNRAPELYENRIAVTTFENRTGDPALNNMGRITADWIVQGLVETELVSVVPVIDSVIAGSQIQTLALETQAQFIISGYYYQQDEQLQFHAQIYDAKKRDVLKAIGPVTSSSENPSEMIGLVQQRTMGGLVSAIDPRFKSFTGTLFETPKYEALREYAIGMDFFISLDWDDAIKHFNKAVELEPGFVVPLLASAWAYYNSGKYAKADSLVQRIRSIENPLGSSNRYSLECLSARLKGDFSSALKASRKQASVLPTQGNYLQIAFDALWCNRPHEAIKNFKKIDPLGQFGDLLFYWTFWGFSYNMIGDHQKELDLARKCREKFPDYLGTYYYELRALAALGKVDDVHALLDESLELPSQHGWTHGRLMRSTAEELLAFGFNNAAQKVLKRAIDWYFSRPIEERQPGLASSLCAT
;
A
#
# COMPACT_ATOMS: atom_id res chain seq x y z
N MET A 1 54.85 -13.52 18.28
CA MET A 1 53.71 -12.59 18.08
C MET A 1 52.47 -13.42 17.83
N GLN A 2 51.60 -13.56 18.83
CA GLN A 2 50.29 -14.18 18.68
C GLN A 2 49.44 -13.27 17.79
N ASN A 3 48.91 -13.83 16.68
CA ASN A 3 47.91 -13.17 15.86
C ASN A 3 46.61 -13.05 16.66
N ILE A 4 46.39 -11.88 17.24
CA ILE A 4 45.09 -11.48 17.79
C ILE A 4 44.23 -11.12 16.59
N LEU A 5 43.37 -12.04 16.15
CA LEU A 5 42.28 -11.71 15.24
C LEU A 5 41.42 -10.62 15.89
N PRO A 6 40.99 -9.59 15.14
CA PRO A 6 40.10 -8.57 15.70
C PRO A 6 38.82 -9.25 16.17
N ASN A 7 38.52 -9.07 17.45
CA ASN A 7 37.31 -9.54 18.12
C ASN A 7 36.11 -8.90 17.40
N ARG A 8 35.57 -9.56 16.36
CA ARG A 8 34.32 -9.15 15.71
C ARG A 8 33.27 -9.13 16.82
N ALA A 9 32.65 -7.98 17.04
CA ALA A 9 31.49 -7.89 17.92
C ALA A 9 30.48 -8.99 17.51
N PRO A 10 29.82 -9.66 18.46
CA PRO A 10 28.89 -10.73 18.14
C PRO A 10 27.84 -10.20 17.15
N GLU A 11 27.80 -10.81 15.97
CA GLU A 11 26.95 -10.35 14.88
C GLU A 11 25.50 -10.77 15.16
N LEU A 12 24.60 -9.80 15.27
CA LEU A 12 23.16 -10.04 15.39
C LEU A 12 22.59 -10.34 14.01
N TYR A 13 21.96 -11.50 13.84
CA TYR A 13 21.31 -11.85 12.59
C TYR A 13 20.02 -11.06 12.40
N GLU A 14 19.82 -10.57 11.18
CA GLU A 14 18.63 -9.81 10.82
C GLU A 14 17.37 -10.68 10.95
N ASN A 15 16.31 -10.12 11.55
CA ASN A 15 15.04 -10.80 11.78
C ASN A 15 15.14 -12.14 12.54
N ARG A 16 16.25 -12.37 13.26
CA ARG A 16 16.39 -13.50 14.19
C ARG A 16 15.81 -13.13 15.55
N ILE A 17 15.05 -14.05 16.15
CA ILE A 17 14.21 -13.78 17.31
C ILE A 17 14.48 -14.80 18.41
N ALA A 18 14.59 -14.32 19.64
CA ALA A 18 14.56 -15.15 20.83
C ALA A 18 13.33 -14.83 21.68
N VAL A 19 12.70 -15.86 22.24
CA VAL A 19 11.52 -15.75 23.10
C VAL A 19 11.90 -16.31 24.48
N THR A 20 11.66 -15.54 25.53
CA THR A 20 11.90 -15.96 26.91
C THR A 20 10.63 -16.50 27.54
N THR A 21 10.77 -17.36 28.55
CA THR A 21 9.65 -17.69 29.44
C THR A 21 9.05 -16.41 30.03
N PHE A 22 7.71 -16.31 30.06
CA PHE A 22 7.03 -15.18 30.68
C PHE A 22 7.07 -15.32 32.20
N GLU A 23 7.35 -14.21 32.88
CA GLU A 23 7.47 -14.18 34.34
C GLU A 23 6.09 -14.29 35.02
N ASN A 24 5.95 -15.28 35.90
CA ASN A 24 4.79 -15.40 36.78
C ASN A 24 4.90 -14.40 37.95
N ARG A 25 4.05 -13.38 37.97
CA ARG A 25 3.93 -12.39 39.06
C ARG A 25 2.62 -12.52 39.84
N THR A 26 1.93 -13.64 39.72
CA THR A 26 0.66 -13.91 40.41
C THR A 26 0.86 -14.29 41.88
N GLY A 27 2.02 -14.86 42.22
CA GLY A 27 2.28 -15.47 43.52
C GLY A 27 1.76 -16.92 43.64
N ASP A 28 1.05 -17.44 42.63
CA ASP A 28 0.54 -18.82 42.60
C ASP A 28 1.49 -19.73 41.77
N PRO A 29 2.16 -20.72 42.39
CA PRO A 29 3.00 -21.67 41.68
C PRO A 29 2.26 -22.56 40.68
N ALA A 30 0.95 -22.79 40.85
CA ALA A 30 0.14 -23.58 39.91
C ALA A 30 0.12 -22.92 38.51
N LEU A 31 0.32 -21.61 38.46
CA LEU A 31 0.31 -20.82 37.25
C LEU A 31 1.70 -20.71 36.58
N ASN A 32 2.76 -21.29 37.15
CA ASN A 32 4.13 -21.19 36.61
C ASN A 32 4.27 -21.73 35.18
N ASN A 33 3.57 -22.82 34.86
CA ASN A 33 3.68 -23.46 33.55
C ASN A 33 3.14 -22.59 32.41
N MET A 34 2.21 -21.66 32.70
CA MET A 34 1.63 -20.80 31.68
C MET A 34 2.69 -19.96 30.99
N GLY A 35 3.69 -19.45 31.73
CA GLY A 35 4.72 -18.61 31.15
C GLY A 35 5.54 -19.30 30.05
N ARG A 36 5.75 -20.61 30.19
CA ARG A 36 6.45 -21.44 29.19
C ARG A 36 5.53 -21.82 28.03
N ILE A 37 4.29 -22.21 28.33
CA ILE A 37 3.28 -22.52 27.29
C ILE A 37 3.05 -21.32 26.38
N THR A 38 2.96 -20.11 26.94
CA THR A 38 2.83 -18.87 26.16
C THR A 38 4.03 -18.63 25.24
N ALA A 39 5.25 -18.85 25.74
CA ALA A 39 6.47 -18.71 24.94
C ALA A 39 6.51 -19.74 23.80
N ASP A 40 6.15 -21.00 24.07
CA ASP A 40 6.09 -22.06 23.07
C ASP A 40 5.08 -21.75 21.95
N TRP A 41 3.89 -21.24 22.31
CA TRP A 41 2.89 -20.82 21.33
C TRP A 41 3.40 -19.66 20.47
N ILE A 42 4.03 -18.64 21.07
CA ILE A 42 4.65 -17.55 20.31
C ILE A 42 5.70 -18.09 19.34
N VAL A 43 6.59 -18.98 19.78
CA VAL A 43 7.59 -19.60 18.89
C VAL A 43 6.93 -20.37 17.75
N GLN A 44 5.93 -21.20 18.04
CA GLN A 44 5.19 -21.95 17.03
C GLN A 44 4.57 -21.00 15.99
N GLY A 45 3.84 -19.99 16.43
CA GLY A 45 3.19 -19.04 15.54
C GLY A 45 4.19 -18.26 14.69
N LEU A 46 5.33 -17.85 15.26
CA LEU A 46 6.39 -17.17 14.53
C LEU A 46 7.04 -18.05 13.45
N VAL A 47 7.27 -19.34 13.75
CA VAL A 47 7.79 -20.30 12.77
C VAL A 47 6.81 -20.49 11.62
N GLU A 48 5.51 -20.56 11.90
CA GLU A 48 4.45 -20.68 10.89
C GLU A 48 4.35 -19.46 9.96
N THR A 49 4.86 -18.28 10.36
CA THR A 49 4.86 -17.11 9.47
C THR A 49 5.86 -17.21 8.32
N GLU A 50 6.90 -18.03 8.45
CA GLU A 50 8.07 -18.11 7.54
C GLU A 50 8.83 -16.78 7.32
N LEU A 51 8.47 -15.70 8.04
CA LEU A 51 9.07 -14.37 7.89
C LEU A 51 10.36 -14.18 8.69
N VAL A 52 10.63 -15.07 9.66
CA VAL A 52 11.63 -14.86 10.72
C VAL A 52 12.35 -16.15 11.08
N SER A 53 13.57 -16.02 11.60
CA SER A 53 14.28 -17.15 12.23
C SER A 53 14.06 -17.09 13.74
N VAL A 54 13.60 -18.19 14.34
CA VAL A 54 13.29 -18.24 15.77
C VAL A 54 14.25 -19.20 16.46
N VAL A 55 14.83 -18.75 17.57
CA VAL A 55 15.62 -19.58 18.50
C VAL A 55 14.64 -20.31 19.43
N PRO A 56 14.93 -21.56 19.84
CA PRO A 56 14.12 -22.26 20.84
C PRO A 56 13.89 -21.42 22.10
N VAL A 57 12.77 -21.68 22.79
CA VAL A 57 12.42 -20.95 24.02
C VAL A 57 13.56 -21.05 25.03
N ILE A 58 13.86 -19.91 25.63
CA ILE A 58 14.90 -19.80 26.65
C ILE A 58 14.21 -19.93 28.00
N ASP A 59 14.51 -21.02 28.70
CA ASP A 59 13.96 -21.39 30.02
C ASP A 59 14.54 -20.51 31.15
N SER A 60 14.54 -19.19 30.97
CA SER A 60 14.93 -18.21 31.99
C SER A 60 14.06 -16.96 31.92
N VAL A 61 13.71 -16.43 33.10
CA VAL A 61 13.14 -15.09 33.24
C VAL A 61 14.30 -14.11 33.27
N ILE A 62 14.28 -13.13 32.37
CA ILE A 62 15.42 -12.23 32.16
C ILE A 62 15.05 -10.82 32.61
N ALA A 63 15.87 -10.26 33.50
CA ALA A 63 15.75 -8.86 33.89
C ALA A 63 16.19 -7.94 32.74
N GLY A 64 15.63 -6.72 32.65
CA GLY A 64 15.96 -5.78 31.58
C GLY A 64 17.45 -5.48 31.41
N SER A 65 18.26 -5.59 32.47
CA SER A 65 19.72 -5.43 32.44
C SER A 65 20.46 -6.53 31.68
N GLN A 66 19.85 -7.71 31.50
CA GLN A 66 20.44 -8.89 30.88
C GLN A 66 19.99 -9.10 29.43
N ILE A 67 19.00 -8.34 28.95
CA ILE A 67 18.37 -8.54 27.63
C ILE A 67 19.36 -8.39 26.47
N GLN A 68 20.34 -7.49 26.60
CA GLN A 68 21.38 -7.29 25.59
C GLN A 68 22.36 -8.47 25.53
N THR A 69 22.71 -9.04 26.68
CA THR A 69 23.59 -10.22 26.77
C THR A 69 22.91 -11.40 26.09
N LEU A 70 21.63 -11.63 26.37
CA LEU A 70 20.84 -12.67 25.73
C LEU A 70 20.82 -12.53 24.20
N ALA A 71 20.60 -11.31 23.71
CA ALA A 71 20.59 -11.04 22.28
C ALA A 71 21.92 -11.42 21.61
N LEU A 72 23.04 -11.17 22.27
CA LEU A 72 24.37 -11.54 21.75
C LEU A 72 24.62 -13.05 21.81
N GLU A 73 24.21 -13.72 22.89
CA GLU A 73 24.34 -15.17 23.05
C GLU A 73 23.51 -15.95 22.03
N THR A 74 22.30 -15.49 21.77
CA THR A 74 21.37 -16.09 20.81
C THR A 74 21.53 -15.56 19.39
N GLN A 75 22.34 -14.51 19.23
CA GLN A 75 22.52 -13.74 18.00
C GLN A 75 21.19 -13.19 17.44
N ALA A 76 20.19 -13.00 18.30
CA ALA A 76 18.87 -12.52 17.94
C ALA A 76 18.82 -11.00 17.88
N GLN A 77 18.29 -10.44 16.80
CA GLN A 77 17.99 -9.01 16.72
C GLN A 77 16.82 -8.63 17.63
N PHE A 78 15.78 -9.45 17.70
CA PHE A 78 14.60 -9.15 18.50
C PHE A 78 14.46 -10.11 19.68
N ILE A 79 14.17 -9.57 20.87
CA ILE A 79 13.86 -10.35 22.05
C ILE A 79 12.40 -10.13 22.42
N ILE A 80 11.65 -11.22 22.56
CA ILE A 80 10.29 -11.21 23.08
C ILE A 80 10.32 -11.72 24.51
N SER A 81 9.84 -10.91 25.42
CA SER A 81 9.75 -11.23 26.84
C SER A 81 8.44 -10.70 27.42
N GLY A 82 8.02 -11.19 28.56
CA GLY A 82 6.81 -10.71 29.19
C GLY A 82 6.62 -11.18 30.61
N TYR A 83 5.50 -10.79 31.20
CA TYR A 83 5.09 -11.16 32.54
C TYR A 83 3.56 -11.20 32.63
N TYR A 84 3.04 -11.87 33.64
CA TYR A 84 1.61 -11.90 33.91
C TYR A 84 1.33 -11.84 35.41
N TYR A 85 0.24 -11.18 35.77
CA TYR A 85 -0.25 -11.09 37.14
C TYR A 85 -1.72 -11.49 37.19
N GLN A 86 -2.18 -11.80 38.41
CA GLN A 86 -3.57 -12.08 38.69
C GLN A 86 -4.14 -10.89 39.43
N GLN A 87 -5.25 -10.36 38.92
CA GLN A 87 -6.01 -9.31 39.56
C GLN A 87 -7.46 -9.79 39.64
N ASP A 88 -7.93 -10.02 40.86
CA ASP A 88 -9.20 -10.69 41.14
C ASP A 88 -9.27 -12.08 40.46
N GLU A 89 -10.31 -12.36 39.70
CA GLU A 89 -10.48 -13.62 38.94
C GLU A 89 -9.85 -13.59 37.54
N GLN A 90 -9.16 -12.50 37.19
CA GLN A 90 -8.61 -12.25 35.86
C GLN A 90 -7.09 -12.35 35.83
N LEU A 91 -6.56 -12.92 34.77
CA LEU A 91 -5.14 -12.89 34.45
C LEU A 91 -4.86 -11.78 33.46
N GLN A 92 -3.76 -11.05 33.67
CA GLN A 92 -3.33 -9.96 32.80
C GLN A 92 -1.91 -10.21 32.28
N PHE A 93 -1.78 -10.42 30.98
CA PHE A 93 -0.51 -10.63 30.31
C PHE A 93 0.04 -9.34 29.71
N HIS A 94 1.35 -9.18 29.84
CA HIS A 94 2.14 -8.12 29.22
C HIS A 94 3.29 -8.76 28.45
N ALA A 95 3.47 -8.36 27.20
CA ALA A 95 4.64 -8.73 26.41
C ALA A 95 5.33 -7.49 25.89
N GLN A 96 6.62 -7.62 25.56
CA GLN A 96 7.40 -6.58 24.93
C GLN A 96 8.30 -7.18 23.86
N ILE A 97 8.54 -6.40 22.81
CA ILE A 97 9.47 -6.70 21.74
C ILE A 97 10.61 -5.69 21.85
N TYR A 98 11.81 -6.18 22.11
CA TYR A 98 13.03 -5.38 22.22
C TYR A 98 13.87 -5.52 20.95
N ASP A 99 14.35 -4.41 20.40
CA ASP A 99 15.29 -4.38 19.26
C ASP A 99 16.71 -4.21 19.79
N ALA A 100 17.50 -5.29 19.79
CA ALA A 100 18.86 -5.31 20.33
C ALA A 100 19.88 -4.57 19.45
N LYS A 101 19.55 -4.28 18.18
CA LYS A 101 20.38 -3.40 17.34
C LYS A 101 20.20 -1.94 17.76
N LYS A 102 18.94 -1.53 18.02
CA LYS A 102 18.61 -0.16 18.47
C LYS A 102 18.77 0.05 19.97
N ARG A 103 18.85 -1.05 20.72
CA ARG A 103 18.84 -1.09 22.19
C ARG A 103 17.61 -0.43 22.81
N ASP A 104 16.46 -0.62 22.19
CA ASP A 104 15.21 0.05 22.58
C ASP A 104 14.02 -0.92 22.57
N VAL A 105 13.02 -0.63 23.40
CA VAL A 105 11.74 -1.37 23.37
C VAL A 105 10.96 -0.89 22.16
N LEU A 106 10.89 -1.77 21.15
CA LEU A 106 10.21 -1.50 19.89
C LEU A 106 8.69 -1.43 20.07
N LYS A 107 8.14 -2.31 20.90
CA LYS A 107 6.71 -2.39 21.13
C LYS A 107 6.39 -3.03 22.48
N ALA A 108 5.44 -2.45 23.20
CA ALA A 108 4.74 -3.10 24.31
C ALA A 108 3.38 -3.65 23.82
N ILE A 109 3.00 -4.81 24.36
CA ILE A 109 1.77 -5.54 24.03
C ILE A 109 1.03 -5.81 25.34
N GLY A 110 -0.25 -5.46 25.35
CA GLY A 110 -1.12 -5.63 26.51
C GLY A 110 -1.43 -4.31 27.24
N PRO A 111 -2.14 -4.38 28.37
CA PRO A 111 -2.59 -5.61 29.05
C PRO A 111 -3.54 -6.44 28.17
N VAL A 112 -3.30 -7.75 28.12
CA VAL A 112 -4.28 -8.72 27.61
C VAL A 112 -4.93 -9.38 28.82
N THR A 113 -6.21 -9.07 29.04
CA THR A 113 -6.97 -9.52 30.21
C THR A 113 -7.97 -10.59 29.80
N SER A 114 -8.01 -11.70 30.54
CA SER A 114 -9.06 -12.72 30.38
C SER A 114 -9.27 -13.50 31.69
N SER A 115 -10.40 -14.21 31.77
CA SER A 115 -10.72 -15.10 32.87
C SER A 115 -9.67 -16.20 32.99
N SER A 116 -9.30 -16.52 34.23
CA SER A 116 -8.43 -17.66 34.54
C SER A 116 -9.02 -19.02 34.12
N GLU A 117 -10.32 -19.09 33.82
CA GLU A 117 -11.01 -20.30 33.37
C GLU A 117 -10.69 -20.70 31.91
N ASN A 118 -10.26 -19.75 31.06
CA ASN A 118 -9.97 -20.00 29.64
C ASN A 118 -8.53 -19.56 29.25
N PRO A 119 -7.48 -20.20 29.82
CA PRO A 119 -6.10 -19.80 29.60
C PRO A 119 -5.64 -19.95 28.14
N SER A 120 -6.13 -20.95 27.40
CA SER A 120 -5.72 -21.17 26.01
C SER A 120 -6.13 -20.04 25.05
N GLU A 121 -7.34 -19.48 25.22
CA GLU A 121 -7.82 -18.36 24.40
C GLU A 121 -6.98 -17.11 24.62
N MET A 122 -6.65 -16.84 25.90
CA MET A 122 -5.80 -15.73 26.29
C MET A 122 -4.37 -15.88 25.74
N ILE A 123 -3.79 -17.08 25.83
CA ILE A 123 -2.47 -17.39 25.27
C ILE A 123 -2.47 -17.18 23.75
N GLY A 124 -3.51 -17.67 23.06
CA GLY A 124 -3.69 -17.44 21.62
C GLY A 124 -3.78 -15.95 21.27
N LEU A 125 -4.44 -15.15 22.10
CA LEU A 125 -4.53 -13.70 21.89
C LEU A 125 -3.17 -12.99 22.11
N VAL A 126 -2.43 -13.36 23.15
CA VAL A 126 -1.07 -12.85 23.40
C VAL A 126 -0.15 -13.22 22.24
N GLN A 127 -0.21 -14.47 21.77
CA GLN A 127 0.51 -14.96 20.60
C GLN A 127 0.21 -14.10 19.36
N GLN A 128 -1.06 -13.98 18.98
CA GLN A 128 -1.50 -13.22 17.81
C GLN A 128 -1.10 -11.74 17.86
N ARG A 129 -1.25 -11.08 19.02
CA ARG A 129 -0.86 -9.68 19.20
C ARG A 129 0.66 -9.49 19.17
N THR A 130 1.41 -10.45 19.70
CA THR A 130 2.87 -10.43 19.66
C THR A 130 3.39 -10.57 18.23
N MET A 131 2.87 -11.55 17.49
CA MET A 131 3.16 -11.72 16.07
C MET A 131 2.79 -10.47 15.27
N GLY A 132 1.60 -9.90 15.50
CA GLY A 132 1.17 -8.68 14.84
C GLY A 132 2.07 -7.48 15.12
N GLY A 133 2.53 -7.33 16.37
CA GLY A 133 3.44 -6.25 16.78
C GLY A 133 4.81 -6.37 16.13
N LEU A 134 5.33 -7.59 16.03
CA LEU A 134 6.60 -7.89 15.37
C LEU A 134 6.53 -7.63 13.87
N VAL A 135 5.53 -8.21 13.19
CA VAL A 135 5.36 -8.08 11.73
C VAL A 135 5.18 -6.61 11.35
N SER A 136 4.42 -5.85 12.15
CA SER A 136 4.28 -4.41 11.96
C SER A 136 5.61 -3.66 11.95
N ALA A 137 6.59 -4.16 12.71
CA ALA A 137 7.88 -3.50 12.86
C ALA A 137 8.94 -3.94 11.84
N ILE A 138 8.89 -5.18 11.36
CA ILE A 138 9.86 -5.73 10.41
C ILE A 138 9.43 -5.54 8.95
N ASP A 139 8.13 -5.62 8.66
CA ASP A 139 7.64 -5.60 7.29
C ASP A 139 7.33 -4.14 6.85
N PRO A 140 7.98 -3.64 5.79
CA PRO A 140 7.79 -2.28 5.29
C PRO A 140 6.33 -1.93 4.97
N ARG A 141 5.50 -2.91 4.58
CA ARG A 141 4.07 -2.71 4.28
C ARG A 141 3.30 -2.21 5.49
N PHE A 142 3.76 -2.57 6.68
CA PHE A 142 3.08 -2.26 7.93
C PHE A 142 3.74 -1.15 8.76
N LYS A 143 4.84 -0.55 8.30
CA LYS A 143 5.45 0.62 8.95
C LYS A 143 4.49 1.81 9.11
N SER A 144 3.42 1.87 8.32
CA SER A 144 2.34 2.86 8.48
C SER A 144 1.53 2.69 9.78
N PHE A 145 1.54 1.48 10.37
CA PHE A 145 0.85 1.11 11.60
C PHE A 145 1.69 1.28 12.87
N THR A 146 3.02 1.33 12.74
CA THR A 146 3.91 1.47 13.89
C THR A 146 3.72 2.84 14.55
N GLY A 147 3.21 2.85 15.78
CA GLY A 147 2.98 4.04 16.59
C GLY A 147 1.66 4.80 16.33
N THR A 148 0.80 4.29 15.44
CA THR A 148 -0.46 4.95 15.04
C THR A 148 -1.71 4.21 15.49
N LEU A 149 -1.59 2.95 15.92
CA LEU A 149 -2.69 2.14 16.45
C LEU A 149 -2.69 2.15 17.98
N PHE A 150 -3.87 2.31 18.58
CA PHE A 150 -4.09 2.26 20.03
C PHE A 150 -3.84 0.86 20.59
N GLU A 151 -4.25 -0.19 19.87
CA GLU A 151 -3.93 -1.58 20.17
C GLU A 151 -3.28 -2.25 18.96
N THR A 152 -2.37 -3.19 19.24
CA THR A 152 -1.76 -4.02 18.19
C THR A 152 -2.79 -5.03 17.67
N PRO A 153 -3.17 -5.01 16.38
CA PRO A 153 -4.15 -5.95 15.84
C PRO A 153 -3.57 -7.37 15.85
N LYS A 154 -4.46 -8.37 15.85
CA LYS A 154 -4.08 -9.78 15.64
C LYS A 154 -3.33 -9.94 14.32
N TYR A 155 -2.34 -10.83 14.30
CA TYR A 155 -1.56 -11.13 13.10
C TYR A 155 -2.44 -11.54 11.91
N GLU A 156 -3.43 -12.40 12.12
CA GLU A 156 -4.35 -12.82 11.05
C GLU A 156 -5.10 -11.63 10.42
N ALA A 157 -5.56 -10.67 11.23
CA ALA A 157 -6.22 -9.47 10.73
C ALA A 157 -5.26 -8.58 9.92
N LEU A 158 -4.00 -8.46 10.35
CA LEU A 158 -2.95 -7.75 9.60
C LEU A 158 -2.64 -8.45 8.28
N ARG A 159 -2.56 -9.78 8.27
CA ARG A 159 -2.33 -10.58 7.06
C ARG A 159 -3.43 -10.37 6.04
N GLU A 160 -4.69 -10.47 6.45
CA GLU A 160 -5.84 -10.19 5.58
C GLU A 160 -5.82 -8.76 5.05
N TYR A 161 -5.48 -7.78 5.89
CA TYR A 161 -5.32 -6.40 5.41
C TYR A 161 -4.21 -6.26 4.36
N ALA A 162 -3.05 -6.90 4.53
CA ALA A 162 -1.98 -6.83 3.54
C ALA A 162 -2.39 -7.46 2.20
N ILE A 163 -3.06 -8.62 2.23
CA ILE A 163 -3.59 -9.24 1.00
C ILE A 163 -4.58 -8.28 0.32
N GLY A 164 -5.47 -7.65 1.09
CA GLY A 164 -6.38 -6.63 0.57
C GLY A 164 -5.65 -5.42 -0.05
N MET A 165 -4.52 -5.01 0.51
CA MET A 165 -3.70 -3.93 -0.05
C MET A 165 -3.01 -4.34 -1.37
N ASP A 166 -2.60 -5.60 -1.52
CA ASP A 166 -2.01 -6.10 -2.76
C ASP A 166 -3.05 -6.06 -3.91
N PHE A 167 -4.30 -6.48 -3.64
CA PHE A 167 -5.42 -6.33 -4.57
C PHE A 167 -5.75 -4.85 -4.84
N PHE A 168 -5.74 -4.01 -3.80
CA PHE A 168 -5.98 -2.58 -3.93
C PHE A 168 -4.96 -1.90 -4.85
N ILE A 169 -3.67 -2.20 -4.70
CA ILE A 169 -2.62 -1.66 -5.57
C ILE A 169 -2.78 -2.15 -7.01
N SER A 170 -3.23 -3.40 -7.18
CA SER A 170 -3.54 -4.02 -8.47
C SER A 170 -4.88 -3.55 -9.07
N LEU A 171 -5.56 -2.59 -8.43
CA LEU A 171 -6.84 -2.00 -8.82
C LEU A 171 -8.03 -2.96 -8.80
N ASP A 172 -7.87 -4.13 -8.15
CA ASP A 172 -8.97 -5.05 -7.89
C ASP A 172 -9.68 -4.65 -6.61
N TRP A 173 -10.57 -3.67 -6.75
CA TRP A 173 -11.26 -3.07 -5.62
C TRP A 173 -12.21 -4.03 -4.92
N ASP A 174 -12.84 -4.95 -5.66
CA ASP A 174 -13.85 -5.85 -5.10
C ASP A 174 -13.18 -6.96 -4.27
N ASP A 175 -12.07 -7.55 -4.72
CA ASP A 175 -11.31 -8.52 -3.91
C ASP A 175 -10.58 -7.84 -2.75
N ALA A 176 -10.06 -6.62 -2.94
CA ALA A 176 -9.51 -5.83 -1.83
C ALA A 176 -10.52 -5.64 -0.70
N ILE A 177 -11.77 -5.27 -1.03
CA ILE A 177 -12.84 -5.07 -0.03
C ILE A 177 -13.18 -6.37 0.70
N LYS A 178 -13.17 -7.54 0.04
CA LYS A 178 -13.41 -8.83 0.71
C LYS A 178 -12.38 -9.10 1.81
N HIS A 179 -11.10 -8.93 1.49
CA HIS A 179 -10.02 -9.11 2.45
C HIS A 179 -10.03 -8.06 3.57
N PHE A 180 -10.34 -6.80 3.25
CA PHE A 180 -10.51 -5.76 4.27
C PHE A 180 -11.68 -6.07 5.21
N ASN A 181 -12.81 -6.56 4.71
CA ASN A 181 -13.93 -6.98 5.56
C ASN A 181 -13.52 -8.15 6.45
N LYS A 182 -12.74 -9.11 5.93
CA LYS A 182 -12.23 -10.22 6.75
C LYS A 182 -11.32 -9.74 7.87
N ALA A 183 -10.45 -8.76 7.61
CA ALA A 183 -9.63 -8.14 8.65
C ALA A 183 -10.48 -7.50 9.77
N VAL A 184 -11.59 -6.84 9.42
CA VAL A 184 -12.52 -6.23 10.40
C VAL A 184 -13.31 -7.30 11.17
N GLU A 185 -13.69 -8.42 10.53
CA GLU A 185 -14.34 -9.54 11.23
C GLU A 185 -13.41 -10.16 12.29
N LEU A 186 -12.12 -10.33 11.95
CA LEU A 186 -11.12 -10.91 12.84
C LEU A 186 -10.76 -9.97 14.02
N GLU A 187 -10.76 -8.66 13.76
CA GLU A 187 -10.43 -7.62 14.73
C GLU A 187 -11.31 -6.37 14.51
N PRO A 188 -12.50 -6.29 15.14
CA PRO A 188 -13.42 -5.17 14.96
C PRO A 188 -12.85 -3.79 15.36
N GLY A 189 -11.86 -3.77 16.26
CA GLY A 189 -11.13 -2.56 16.66
C GLY A 189 -10.08 -2.09 15.63
N PHE A 190 -9.77 -2.91 14.63
CA PHE A 190 -8.84 -2.55 13.57
C PHE A 190 -9.58 -1.74 12.49
N VAL A 191 -9.66 -0.42 12.69
CA VAL A 191 -10.49 0.47 11.85
C VAL A 191 -9.85 0.79 10.48
N VAL A 192 -8.53 0.62 10.33
CA VAL A 192 -7.81 1.00 9.10
C VAL A 192 -8.32 0.26 7.84
N PRO A 193 -8.61 -1.05 7.87
CA PRO A 193 -9.30 -1.73 6.77
C PRO A 193 -10.61 -1.06 6.33
N LEU A 194 -11.42 -0.49 7.25
CA LEU A 194 -12.64 0.24 6.87
C LEU A 194 -12.32 1.48 6.03
N LEU A 195 -11.24 2.21 6.37
CA LEU A 195 -10.79 3.36 5.61
C LEU A 195 -10.27 2.94 4.22
N ALA A 196 -9.53 1.82 4.14
CA ALA A 196 -9.08 1.28 2.86
C ALA A 196 -10.26 0.84 1.97
N SER A 197 -11.28 0.19 2.54
CA SER A 197 -12.54 -0.12 1.85
C SER A 197 -13.26 1.14 1.36
N ALA A 198 -13.26 2.22 2.15
CA ALA A 198 -13.87 3.49 1.74
C ALA A 198 -13.15 4.10 0.52
N TRP A 199 -11.81 4.03 0.48
CA TRP A 199 -11.04 4.42 -0.70
C TRP A 199 -11.30 3.50 -1.90
N ALA A 200 -11.42 2.19 -1.69
CA ALA A 200 -11.72 1.24 -2.77
C ALA A 200 -13.09 1.53 -3.39
N TYR A 201 -14.11 1.77 -2.56
CA TYR A 201 -15.43 2.20 -3.03
C TYR A 201 -15.39 3.55 -3.77
N TYR A 202 -14.59 4.51 -3.31
CA TYR A 202 -14.43 5.78 -4.01
C TYR A 202 -13.79 5.58 -5.39
N ASN A 203 -12.71 4.80 -5.46
CA ASN A 203 -11.99 4.53 -6.72
C ASN A 203 -12.86 3.75 -7.72
N SER A 204 -13.75 2.88 -7.23
CA SER A 204 -14.70 2.15 -8.07
C SER A 204 -15.99 2.93 -8.37
N GLY A 205 -16.05 4.24 -8.06
CA GLY A 205 -17.22 5.10 -8.31
C GLY A 205 -18.43 4.87 -7.39
N LYS A 206 -18.34 3.99 -6.41
CA LYS A 206 -19.42 3.63 -5.47
C LYS A 206 -19.46 4.64 -4.29
N TYR A 207 -19.62 5.93 -4.61
CA TYR A 207 -19.44 7.04 -3.65
C TYR A 207 -20.33 6.99 -2.41
N ALA A 208 -21.59 6.56 -2.55
CA ALA A 208 -22.51 6.43 -1.41
C ALA A 208 -22.03 5.40 -0.37
N LYS A 209 -21.40 4.30 -0.81
CA LYS A 209 -20.81 3.29 0.09
C LYS A 209 -19.55 3.84 0.77
N ALA A 210 -18.72 4.58 0.03
CA ALA A 210 -17.56 5.27 0.60
C ALA A 210 -17.98 6.27 1.69
N ASP A 211 -18.99 7.11 1.45
CA ASP A 211 -19.50 8.07 2.44
C ASP A 211 -20.07 7.36 3.68
N SER A 212 -20.85 6.28 3.49
CA SER A 212 -21.35 5.48 4.62
C SER A 212 -20.23 4.95 5.52
N LEU A 213 -19.14 4.44 4.94
CA LEU A 213 -17.97 4.01 5.72
C LEU A 213 -17.26 5.19 6.40
N VAL A 214 -17.13 6.34 5.74
CA VAL A 214 -16.58 7.55 6.36
C VAL A 214 -17.38 7.97 7.60
N GLN A 215 -18.72 7.94 7.53
CA GLN A 215 -19.56 8.26 8.70
C GLN A 215 -19.40 7.22 9.81
N ARG A 216 -19.35 5.92 9.47
CA ARG A 216 -19.09 4.85 10.44
C ARG A 216 -17.74 5.01 11.13
N ILE A 217 -16.69 5.37 10.40
CA ILE A 217 -15.36 5.60 11.00
C ILE A 217 -15.40 6.79 11.97
N ARG A 218 -16.11 7.87 11.62
CA ARG A 218 -16.24 9.06 12.48
C ARG A 218 -17.03 8.82 13.76
N SER A 219 -17.93 7.84 13.80
CA SER A 219 -18.68 7.50 15.01
C SER A 219 -17.89 6.64 16.00
N ILE A 220 -16.72 6.13 15.61
CA ILE A 220 -15.84 5.35 16.49
C ILE A 220 -14.94 6.34 17.25
N GLU A 221 -14.82 6.18 18.57
CA GLU A 221 -13.91 7.02 19.37
C GLU A 221 -12.44 6.69 19.06
N ASN A 222 -11.64 7.71 18.80
CA ASN A 222 -10.20 7.61 18.53
C ASN A 222 -9.79 6.50 17.53
N PRO A 223 -10.36 6.45 16.30
CA PRO A 223 -10.26 5.28 15.45
C PRO A 223 -8.92 5.11 14.72
N LEU A 224 -8.15 6.20 14.58
CA LEU A 224 -7.06 6.28 13.61
C LEU A 224 -5.89 7.13 14.13
N GLY A 225 -4.66 6.67 13.92
CA GLY A 225 -3.48 7.51 14.11
C GLY A 225 -3.36 8.62 13.07
N SER A 226 -2.39 9.52 13.28
CA SER A 226 -2.29 10.81 12.60
C SER A 226 -2.31 10.74 11.06
N SER A 227 -1.57 9.81 10.44
CA SER A 227 -1.56 9.68 8.97
C SER A 227 -2.93 9.26 8.43
N ASN A 228 -3.55 8.24 9.01
CA ASN A 228 -4.85 7.73 8.57
C ASN A 228 -5.98 8.73 8.83
N ARG A 229 -5.88 9.56 9.87
CA ARG A 229 -6.81 10.68 10.07
C ARG A 229 -6.75 11.70 8.94
N TYR A 230 -5.56 12.07 8.47
CA TYR A 230 -5.43 12.93 7.28
C TYR A 230 -5.91 12.24 5.99
N SER A 231 -5.74 10.93 5.88
CA SER A 231 -6.32 10.16 4.78
C SER A 231 -7.85 10.21 4.78
N LEU A 232 -8.49 10.05 5.96
CA LEU A 232 -9.93 10.19 6.14
C LEU A 232 -10.42 11.61 5.80
N GLU A 233 -9.69 12.65 6.23
CA GLU A 233 -9.96 14.05 5.86
C GLU A 233 -9.90 14.25 4.34
N CYS A 234 -8.88 13.70 3.68
CA CYS A 234 -8.70 13.76 2.24
C CYS A 234 -9.88 13.11 1.50
N LEU A 235 -10.23 11.88 1.85
CA LEU A 235 -11.37 11.17 1.25
C LEU A 235 -12.69 11.91 1.46
N SER A 236 -12.90 12.41 2.68
CA SER A 236 -14.09 13.18 3.04
C SER A 236 -14.24 14.45 2.20
N ALA A 237 -13.14 15.16 1.94
CA ALA A 237 -13.13 16.36 1.12
C ALA A 237 -13.39 16.02 -0.35
N ARG A 238 -12.78 14.94 -0.86
CA ARG A 238 -13.02 14.43 -2.22
C ARG A 238 -14.49 14.05 -2.45
N LEU A 239 -15.13 13.37 -1.50
CA LEU A 239 -16.55 13.01 -1.58
C LEU A 239 -17.48 14.24 -1.65
N LYS A 240 -17.06 15.37 -1.09
CA LYS A 240 -17.77 16.66 -1.15
C LYS A 240 -17.41 17.49 -2.39
N GLY A 241 -16.48 17.04 -3.23
CA GLY A 241 -15.94 17.81 -4.35
C GLY A 241 -14.99 18.94 -3.94
N ASP A 242 -14.58 19.02 -2.66
CA ASP A 242 -13.61 20.02 -2.18
C ASP A 242 -12.18 19.51 -2.39
N PHE A 243 -11.72 19.56 -3.64
CA PHE A 243 -10.39 19.11 -4.02
C PHE A 243 -9.27 19.94 -3.36
N SER A 244 -9.53 21.21 -3.04
CA SER A 244 -8.54 22.08 -2.38
C SER A 244 -8.25 21.61 -0.95
N SER A 245 -9.30 21.27 -0.19
CA SER A 245 -9.13 20.67 1.13
C SER A 245 -8.55 19.26 1.06
N ALA A 246 -8.93 18.47 0.03
CA ALA A 246 -8.35 17.15 -0.19
C ALA A 246 -6.83 17.21 -0.39
N LEU A 247 -6.35 18.12 -1.23
CA LEU A 247 -4.92 18.36 -1.46
C LEU A 247 -4.19 18.83 -0.19
N LYS A 248 -4.83 19.69 0.62
CA LYS A 248 -4.28 20.10 1.91
C LYS A 248 -4.11 18.92 2.86
N ALA A 249 -5.09 18.01 2.91
CA ALA A 249 -5.06 16.82 3.75
C ALA A 249 -4.00 15.81 3.27
N SER A 250 -3.90 15.52 1.97
CA SER A 250 -2.90 14.59 1.45
C SER A 250 -1.46 15.10 1.63
N ARG A 251 -1.21 16.41 1.55
CA ARG A 251 0.08 17.01 1.94
C ARG A 251 0.44 16.74 3.40
N LYS A 252 -0.52 16.92 4.32
CA LYS A 252 -0.32 16.64 5.75
C LYS A 252 -0.08 15.15 6.00
N GLN A 253 -0.81 14.29 5.30
CA GLN A 253 -0.62 12.85 5.34
C GLN A 253 0.82 12.47 4.96
N ALA A 254 1.33 12.99 3.84
CA ALA A 254 2.69 12.72 3.38
C ALA A 254 3.77 13.37 4.25
N SER A 255 3.49 14.46 4.95
CA SER A 255 4.44 15.04 5.91
C SER A 255 4.61 14.19 7.16
N VAL A 256 3.56 13.46 7.56
CA VAL A 256 3.64 12.50 8.68
C VAL A 256 4.23 11.17 8.21
N LEU A 257 3.85 10.71 7.03
CA LEU A 257 4.27 9.42 6.49
C LEU A 257 4.67 9.55 5.01
N PRO A 258 5.95 9.81 4.71
CA PRO A 258 6.43 9.99 3.35
C PRO A 258 6.60 8.65 2.62
N THR A 259 5.55 8.18 1.95
CA THR A 259 5.56 6.96 1.13
C THR A 259 5.27 7.27 -0.33
N GLN A 260 5.67 6.35 -1.24
CA GLN A 260 5.38 6.48 -2.67
C GLN A 260 3.87 6.59 -2.95
N GLY A 261 3.03 5.83 -2.24
CA GLY A 261 1.57 5.93 -2.34
C GLY A 261 1.04 7.31 -1.93
N ASN A 262 1.59 7.93 -0.89
CA ASN A 262 1.19 9.28 -0.48
C ASN A 262 1.68 10.36 -1.46
N TYR A 263 2.83 10.18 -2.10
CA TYR A 263 3.26 11.08 -3.19
C TYR A 263 2.37 10.94 -4.43
N LEU A 264 1.96 9.72 -4.77
CA LEU A 264 1.03 9.45 -5.86
C LEU A 264 -0.33 10.13 -5.58
N GLN A 265 -0.83 10.03 -4.35
CA GLN A 265 -2.05 10.70 -3.91
C GLN A 265 -1.98 12.23 -4.07
N ILE A 266 -0.89 12.86 -3.60
CA ILE A 266 -0.68 14.31 -3.78
C ILE A 266 -0.64 14.66 -5.27
N ALA A 267 0.01 13.85 -6.11
CA ALA A 267 0.10 14.14 -7.53
C ALA A 267 -1.28 14.20 -8.18
N PHE A 268 -2.19 13.27 -7.85
CA PHE A 268 -3.57 13.32 -8.30
C PHE A 268 -4.35 14.50 -7.73
N ASP A 269 -4.31 14.71 -6.41
CA ASP A 269 -4.99 15.85 -5.78
C ASP A 269 -4.54 17.20 -6.37
N ALA A 270 -3.25 17.32 -6.68
CA ALA A 270 -2.70 18.51 -7.31
C ALA A 270 -3.26 18.72 -8.72
N LEU A 271 -3.40 17.66 -9.52
CA LEU A 271 -4.03 17.73 -10.85
C LEU A 271 -5.50 18.16 -10.77
N TRP A 272 -6.27 17.61 -9.83
CA TRP A 272 -7.67 18.03 -9.59
C TRP A 272 -7.78 19.51 -9.19
N CYS A 273 -6.73 20.09 -8.62
CA CYS A 273 -6.64 21.52 -8.31
C CYS A 273 -5.95 22.36 -9.39
N ASN A 274 -5.72 21.82 -10.60
CA ASN A 274 -4.98 22.49 -11.67
C ASN A 274 -3.58 22.99 -11.23
N ARG A 275 -2.84 22.15 -10.48
CA ARG A 275 -1.47 22.41 -10.01
C ARG A 275 -0.46 21.44 -10.63
N PRO A 276 -0.25 21.47 -11.96
CA PRO A 276 0.56 20.46 -12.66
C PRO A 276 2.05 20.48 -12.25
N HIS A 277 2.62 21.63 -11.92
CA HIS A 277 4.01 21.72 -11.42
C HIS A 277 4.21 20.94 -10.11
N GLU A 278 3.22 20.97 -9.23
CA GLU A 278 3.26 20.20 -7.98
C GLU A 278 3.03 18.71 -8.22
N ALA A 279 2.14 18.36 -9.16
CA ALA A 279 1.96 16.99 -9.59
C ALA A 279 3.28 16.38 -10.09
N ILE A 280 3.97 17.06 -11.02
CA ILE A 280 5.28 16.64 -11.54
C ILE A 280 6.29 16.46 -10.41
N LYS A 281 6.35 17.40 -9.45
CA LYS A 281 7.27 17.32 -8.30
C LYS A 281 7.05 16.04 -7.49
N ASN A 282 5.80 15.57 -7.35
CA ASN A 282 5.50 14.38 -6.56
C ASN A 282 5.59 13.09 -7.38
N PHE A 283 5.21 13.08 -8.67
CA PHE A 283 5.46 11.93 -9.55
C PHE A 283 6.95 11.55 -9.63
N LYS A 284 7.85 12.55 -9.62
CA LYS A 284 9.31 12.35 -9.60
C LYS A 284 9.86 11.68 -8.33
N LYS A 285 9.08 11.58 -7.26
CA LYS A 285 9.49 10.92 -6.00
C LYS A 285 9.13 9.44 -5.96
N ILE A 286 8.46 8.95 -7.00
CA ILE A 286 8.03 7.56 -7.14
C ILE A 286 9.09 6.85 -7.97
N ASP A 287 9.45 5.64 -7.55
CA ASP A 287 10.37 4.78 -8.29
C ASP A 287 9.63 4.18 -9.50
N PRO A 288 10.02 4.51 -10.74
CA PRO A 288 9.37 3.99 -11.94
C PRO A 288 9.61 2.49 -12.17
N LEU A 289 10.57 1.88 -11.46
CA LEU A 289 10.82 0.43 -11.48
C LEU A 289 10.07 -0.32 -10.36
N GLY A 290 9.44 0.42 -9.42
CA GLY A 290 8.63 -0.18 -8.36
C GLY A 290 7.18 -0.42 -8.79
N GLN A 291 6.37 -0.95 -7.86
CA GLN A 291 4.96 -1.35 -8.09
C GLN A 291 4.09 -0.28 -8.77
N PHE A 292 4.29 1.00 -8.46
CA PHE A 292 3.50 2.09 -9.04
C PHE A 292 3.90 2.39 -10.48
N GLY A 293 5.14 2.07 -10.85
CA GLY A 293 5.60 2.17 -12.23
C GLY A 293 4.97 1.13 -13.15
N ASP A 294 4.40 0.05 -12.62
CA ASP A 294 3.65 -0.96 -13.40
C ASP A 294 2.20 -0.53 -13.68
N LEU A 295 1.76 0.58 -13.08
CA LEU A 295 0.43 1.13 -13.31
C LEU A 295 0.48 2.09 -14.49
N LEU A 296 -0.22 1.74 -15.58
CA LEU A 296 -0.29 2.59 -16.78
C LEU A 296 -0.63 4.04 -16.42
N PHE A 297 -1.62 4.24 -15.55
CA PHE A 297 -2.11 5.58 -15.20
C PHE A 297 -1.04 6.48 -14.55
N TYR A 298 -0.04 5.92 -13.86
CA TYR A 298 1.07 6.71 -13.29
C TYR A 298 1.79 7.49 -14.40
N TRP A 299 2.11 6.81 -15.50
CA TRP A 299 2.75 7.41 -16.67
C TRP A 299 1.83 8.39 -17.39
N THR A 300 0.54 8.05 -17.54
CA THR A 300 -0.40 8.89 -18.29
C THR A 300 -0.65 10.22 -17.60
N PHE A 301 -0.86 10.21 -16.27
CA PHE A 301 -1.13 11.44 -15.53
C PHE A 301 0.14 12.28 -15.32
N TRP A 302 1.31 11.64 -15.22
CA TRP A 302 2.57 12.39 -15.23
C TRP A 302 2.84 13.03 -16.59
N GLY A 303 2.64 12.32 -17.70
CA GLY A 303 2.76 12.89 -19.05
C GLY A 303 1.75 14.01 -19.28
N PHE A 304 0.51 13.82 -18.85
CA PHE A 304 -0.52 14.86 -18.86
C PHE A 304 -0.11 16.11 -18.05
N SER A 305 0.60 15.94 -16.94
CA SER A 305 1.09 17.09 -16.18
C SER A 305 2.11 17.93 -16.98
N TYR A 306 2.96 17.29 -17.80
CA TYR A 306 3.86 17.99 -18.71
C TYR A 306 3.12 18.69 -19.85
N ASN A 307 2.12 18.02 -20.41
CA ASN A 307 1.22 18.60 -21.41
C ASN A 307 0.56 19.90 -20.91
N MET A 308 0.00 19.87 -19.69
CA MET A 308 -0.67 21.03 -19.07
C MET A 308 0.23 22.26 -18.88
N ILE A 309 1.56 22.08 -18.80
CA ILE A 309 2.52 23.19 -18.68
C ILE A 309 3.20 23.54 -20.01
N GLY A 310 2.83 22.86 -21.11
CA GLY A 310 3.40 23.06 -22.44
C GLY A 310 4.80 22.47 -22.62
N ASP A 311 5.28 21.64 -21.69
CA ASP A 311 6.60 20.99 -21.80
C ASP A 311 6.49 19.70 -22.63
N HIS A 312 6.16 19.86 -23.91
CA HIS A 312 5.87 18.75 -24.82
C HIS A 312 7.09 17.87 -25.11
N GLN A 313 8.31 18.39 -24.92
CA GLN A 313 9.52 17.56 -25.05
C GLN A 313 9.64 16.57 -23.89
N LYS A 314 9.43 17.01 -22.63
CA LYS A 314 9.42 16.07 -21.49
C LYS A 314 8.20 15.14 -21.52
N GLU A 315 7.07 15.62 -22.04
CA GLU A 315 5.91 14.77 -22.32
C GLU A 315 6.28 13.64 -23.28
N LEU A 316 6.93 13.96 -24.41
CA LEU A 316 7.37 12.98 -25.41
C LEU A 316 8.34 11.95 -24.82
N ASP A 317 9.35 12.43 -24.09
CA ASP A 317 10.35 11.55 -23.46
C ASP A 317 9.69 10.56 -22.47
N LEU A 318 8.67 11.01 -21.74
CA LEU A 318 7.94 10.17 -20.80
C LEU A 318 6.96 9.21 -21.50
N ALA A 319 6.30 9.66 -22.57
CA ALA A 319 5.41 8.83 -23.36
C ALA A 319 6.16 7.65 -24.02
N ARG A 320 7.39 7.88 -24.49
CA ARG A 320 8.26 6.82 -25.02
C ARG A 320 8.59 5.75 -23.98
N LYS A 321 8.96 6.17 -22.77
CA LYS A 321 9.19 5.25 -21.64
C LYS A 321 7.93 4.46 -21.27
N CYS A 322 6.77 5.10 -21.32
CA CYS A 322 5.48 4.44 -21.13
C CYS A 322 5.27 3.36 -22.19
N ARG A 323 5.50 3.67 -23.47
CA ARG A 323 5.37 2.69 -24.56
C ARG A 323 6.40 1.55 -24.46
N GLU A 324 7.64 1.84 -24.08
CA GLU A 324 8.66 0.80 -23.80
C GLU A 324 8.21 -0.18 -22.70
N LYS A 325 7.50 0.33 -21.69
CA LYS A 325 6.99 -0.48 -20.57
C LYS A 325 5.71 -1.24 -20.91
N PHE A 326 4.88 -0.70 -21.79
CA PHE A 326 3.62 -1.29 -22.24
C PHE A 326 3.58 -1.38 -23.79
N PRO A 327 4.47 -2.18 -24.41
CA PRO A 327 4.62 -2.21 -25.87
C PRO A 327 3.37 -2.74 -26.57
N ASP A 328 2.68 -3.68 -25.94
CA ASP A 328 1.49 -4.33 -26.49
C ASP A 328 0.20 -3.54 -26.23
N TYR A 329 0.28 -2.32 -25.66
CA TYR A 329 -0.89 -1.53 -25.32
C TYR A 329 -1.10 -0.36 -26.28
N LEU A 330 -2.00 -0.53 -27.26
CA LEU A 330 -2.29 0.47 -28.30
C LEU A 330 -2.56 1.89 -27.75
N GLY A 331 -3.19 2.00 -26.58
CA GLY A 331 -3.46 3.30 -25.97
C GLY A 331 -2.21 4.10 -25.54
N THR A 332 -1.04 3.46 -25.39
CA THR A 332 0.19 4.19 -25.04
C THR A 332 0.70 5.05 -26.19
N TYR A 333 0.41 4.64 -27.44
CA TYR A 333 0.78 5.38 -28.65
C TYR A 333 0.14 6.76 -28.67
N TYR A 334 -1.08 6.92 -28.13
CA TYR A 334 -1.75 8.21 -28.08
C TYR A 334 -0.95 9.26 -27.30
N TYR A 335 -0.31 8.89 -26.20
CA TYR A 335 0.44 9.84 -25.39
C TYR A 335 1.69 10.36 -26.13
N GLU A 336 2.33 9.51 -26.93
CA GLU A 336 3.44 9.92 -27.78
C GLU A 336 2.95 10.75 -28.98
N LEU A 337 1.87 10.31 -29.64
CA LEU A 337 1.26 11.03 -30.77
C LEU A 337 0.79 12.43 -30.37
N ARG A 338 0.22 12.59 -29.17
CA ARG A 338 -0.16 13.91 -28.63
C ARG A 338 1.05 14.82 -28.48
N ALA A 339 2.13 14.30 -27.89
CA ALA A 339 3.35 15.08 -27.71
C ALA A 339 4.02 15.43 -29.05
N LEU A 340 4.05 14.50 -30.01
CA LEU A 340 4.57 14.74 -31.36
C LEU A 340 3.74 15.78 -32.12
N ALA A 341 2.41 15.70 -32.04
CA ALA A 341 1.51 16.68 -32.63
C ALA A 341 1.75 18.08 -32.04
N ALA A 342 1.87 18.18 -30.71
CA ALA A 342 2.17 19.44 -30.03
C ALA A 342 3.54 20.05 -30.41
N LEU A 343 4.53 19.19 -30.68
CA LEU A 343 5.85 19.60 -31.16
C LEU A 343 5.90 19.87 -32.67
N GLY A 344 4.80 19.67 -33.40
CA GLY A 344 4.75 19.84 -34.86
C GLY A 344 5.55 18.81 -35.65
N LYS A 345 5.88 17.66 -35.05
CA LYS A 345 6.61 16.56 -35.68
C LYS A 345 5.64 15.70 -36.51
N VAL A 346 5.08 16.29 -37.55
CA VAL A 346 4.00 15.70 -38.36
C VAL A 346 4.43 14.41 -39.05
N ASP A 347 5.68 14.33 -39.52
CA ASP A 347 6.19 13.11 -40.16
C ASP A 347 6.29 11.95 -39.17
N ASP A 348 6.79 12.22 -37.95
CA ASP A 348 6.84 11.24 -36.86
C ASP A 348 5.44 10.78 -36.44
N VAL A 349 4.45 11.69 -36.44
CA VAL A 349 3.04 11.33 -36.19
C VAL A 349 2.54 10.31 -37.21
N HIS A 350 2.82 10.51 -38.50
CA HIS A 350 2.39 9.57 -39.53
C HIS A 350 3.09 8.22 -39.41
N ALA A 351 4.41 8.21 -39.19
CA ALA A 351 5.18 6.99 -39.01
C ALA A 351 4.66 6.19 -37.80
N LEU A 352 4.39 6.86 -36.68
CA LEU A 352 3.92 6.19 -35.46
C LEU A 352 2.47 5.68 -35.60
N LEU A 353 1.62 6.39 -36.33
CA LEU A 353 0.28 5.87 -36.67
C LEU A 353 0.36 4.61 -37.53
N ASP A 354 1.34 4.52 -38.44
CA ASP A 354 1.54 3.34 -39.28
C ASP A 354 2.05 2.16 -38.45
N GLU A 355 3.04 2.37 -37.56
CA GLU A 355 3.53 1.37 -36.59
C GLU A 355 2.39 0.84 -35.71
N SER A 356 1.50 1.73 -35.23
CA SER A 356 0.39 1.33 -34.36
C SER A 356 -0.59 0.33 -34.98
N LEU A 357 -0.61 0.20 -36.32
CA LEU A 357 -1.47 -0.74 -37.04
C LEU A 357 -1.07 -2.21 -36.84
N GLU A 358 0.15 -2.47 -36.37
CA GLU A 358 0.63 -3.82 -36.06
C GLU A 358 -0.02 -4.39 -34.78
N LEU A 359 -0.55 -3.53 -33.92
CA LEU A 359 -1.20 -3.93 -32.67
C LEU A 359 -2.71 -4.12 -32.82
N PRO A 360 -3.31 -5.07 -32.08
CA PRO A 360 -4.76 -5.22 -32.06
C PRO A 360 -5.46 -4.06 -31.33
N SER A 361 -6.74 -3.85 -31.66
CA SER A 361 -7.61 -2.96 -30.88
C SER A 361 -7.94 -3.60 -29.53
N GLN A 362 -7.80 -2.84 -28.44
CA GLN A 362 -7.97 -3.35 -27.07
C GLN A 362 -8.35 -2.25 -26.08
N HIS A 363 -9.04 -2.62 -25.00
CA HIS A 363 -9.41 -1.71 -23.90
C HIS A 363 -10.10 -0.40 -24.36
N GLY A 364 -10.96 -0.50 -25.38
CA GLY A 364 -11.66 0.65 -25.97
C GLY A 364 -10.79 1.57 -26.84
N TRP A 365 -9.52 1.23 -27.06
CA TRP A 365 -8.67 1.85 -28.07
C TRP A 365 -8.79 1.10 -29.39
N THR A 366 -9.13 1.84 -30.44
CA THR A 366 -9.11 1.38 -31.83
C THR A 366 -8.21 2.28 -32.65
N HIS A 367 -7.72 1.81 -33.80
CA HIS A 367 -6.91 2.64 -34.69
C HIS A 367 -7.68 3.87 -35.18
N GLY A 368 -8.98 3.72 -35.48
CA GLY A 368 -9.85 4.86 -35.82
C GLY A 368 -9.94 5.90 -34.70
N ARG A 369 -10.06 5.45 -33.44
CA ARG A 369 -10.06 6.34 -32.27
C ARG A 369 -8.70 7.02 -32.10
N LEU A 370 -7.61 6.27 -32.24
CA LEU A 370 -6.24 6.79 -32.12
C LEU A 370 -5.96 7.87 -33.15
N MET A 371 -6.31 7.62 -34.42
CA MET A 371 -6.18 8.59 -35.51
C MET A 371 -7.05 9.83 -35.27
N ARG A 372 -8.32 9.65 -34.89
CA ARG A 372 -9.22 10.78 -34.59
C ARG A 372 -8.66 11.66 -33.47
N SER A 373 -8.27 11.06 -32.33
CA SER A 373 -7.70 11.81 -31.21
C SER A 373 -6.39 12.51 -31.59
N THR A 374 -5.54 11.87 -32.38
CA THR A 374 -4.30 12.49 -32.88
C THR A 374 -4.60 13.69 -33.79
N ALA A 375 -5.62 13.59 -34.64
CA ALA A 375 -6.03 14.71 -35.49
C ALA A 375 -6.62 15.87 -34.68
N GLU A 376 -7.36 15.60 -33.60
CA GLU A 376 -7.84 16.62 -32.66
C GLU A 376 -6.67 17.38 -32.03
N GLU A 377 -5.58 16.70 -31.65
CA GLU A 377 -4.36 17.36 -31.18
C GLU A 377 -3.71 18.21 -32.29
N LEU A 378 -3.56 17.67 -33.49
CA LEU A 378 -3.00 18.42 -34.62
C LEU A 378 -3.81 19.69 -34.93
N LEU A 379 -5.14 19.64 -34.85
CA LEU A 379 -6.01 20.81 -34.99
C LEU A 379 -5.77 21.83 -33.87
N ALA A 380 -5.68 21.37 -32.62
CA ALA A 380 -5.45 22.23 -31.46
C ALA A 380 -4.14 23.04 -31.57
N PHE A 381 -3.11 22.46 -32.22
CA PHE A 381 -1.83 23.13 -32.47
C PHE A 381 -1.70 23.76 -33.88
N GLY A 382 -2.78 23.82 -34.65
CA GLY A 382 -2.86 24.56 -35.92
C GLY A 382 -2.37 23.81 -37.17
N PHE A 383 -2.09 22.51 -37.08
CA PHE A 383 -1.63 21.67 -38.20
C PHE A 383 -2.80 21.15 -39.04
N ASN A 384 -3.64 22.05 -39.55
CA ASN A 384 -4.92 21.73 -40.22
C ASN A 384 -4.78 20.73 -41.38
N ASN A 385 -3.79 20.92 -42.26
CA ASN A 385 -3.58 20.02 -43.40
C ASN A 385 -3.19 18.61 -42.96
N ALA A 386 -2.36 18.49 -41.92
CA ALA A 386 -1.98 17.19 -41.36
C ALA A 386 -3.18 16.52 -40.70
N ALA A 387 -3.93 17.27 -39.89
CA ALA A 387 -5.14 16.78 -39.25
C ALA A 387 -6.18 16.26 -40.25
N GLN A 388 -6.43 16.97 -41.35
CA GLN A 388 -7.35 16.53 -42.41
C GLN A 388 -6.91 15.19 -43.03
N LYS A 389 -5.62 15.00 -43.27
CA LYS A 389 -5.09 13.72 -43.78
C LYS A 389 -5.33 12.59 -42.77
N VAL A 390 -5.05 12.81 -41.49
CA VAL A 390 -5.27 11.81 -40.44
C VAL A 390 -6.76 11.52 -40.23
N LEU A 391 -7.64 12.52 -40.26
CA LEU A 391 -9.09 12.34 -40.19
C LEU A 391 -9.62 11.52 -41.37
N LYS A 392 -9.13 11.76 -42.58
CA LYS A 392 -9.49 10.95 -43.74
C LYS A 392 -9.13 9.48 -43.53
N ARG A 393 -7.92 9.19 -43.02
CA ARG A 393 -7.51 7.82 -42.66
C ARG A 393 -8.43 7.21 -41.59
N ALA A 394 -8.80 7.98 -40.56
CA ALA A 394 -9.72 7.52 -39.52
C ALA A 394 -11.12 7.18 -40.10
N ILE A 395 -11.65 8.04 -40.97
CA ILE A 395 -12.92 7.84 -41.68
C ILE A 395 -12.86 6.56 -42.52
N ASP A 396 -11.83 6.40 -43.35
CA ASP A 396 -11.64 5.22 -44.19
C ASP A 396 -11.55 3.94 -43.35
N TRP A 397 -10.86 3.99 -42.20
CA TRP A 397 -10.79 2.89 -41.24
C TRP A 397 -12.17 2.53 -40.67
N TYR A 398 -12.97 3.53 -40.24
CA TYR A 398 -14.31 3.27 -39.73
C TYR A 398 -15.24 2.68 -40.81
N PHE A 399 -15.21 3.22 -42.03
CA PHE A 399 -16.09 2.75 -43.10
C PHE A 399 -15.72 1.36 -43.67
N SER A 400 -14.47 0.93 -43.54
CA SER A 400 -14.00 -0.38 -44.02
C SER A 400 -14.27 -1.54 -43.06
N ARG A 401 -14.82 -1.28 -41.87
CA ARG A 401 -14.93 -2.27 -40.78
C ARG A 401 -16.38 -2.49 -40.32
N PRO A 402 -16.77 -3.70 -39.88
CA PRO A 402 -18.06 -3.93 -39.21
C PRO A 402 -18.21 -3.10 -37.92
N ILE A 403 -19.44 -2.83 -37.49
CA ILE A 403 -19.73 -1.96 -36.32
C ILE A 403 -19.07 -2.49 -35.04
N GLU A 404 -19.02 -3.80 -34.88
CA GLU A 404 -18.47 -4.51 -33.73
C GLU A 404 -16.96 -4.22 -33.57
N GLU A 405 -16.24 -4.08 -34.68
CA GLU A 405 -14.81 -3.74 -34.69
C GLU A 405 -14.55 -2.25 -34.49
N ARG A 406 -15.55 -1.38 -34.73
CA ARG A 406 -15.43 0.08 -34.52
C ARG A 406 -15.50 0.47 -33.05
N GLN A 407 -16.16 -0.36 -32.23
CA GLN A 407 -16.39 -0.14 -30.81
C GLN A 407 -16.27 -1.45 -30.01
N PRO A 408 -15.07 -2.06 -29.95
CA PRO A 408 -14.86 -3.26 -29.15
C PRO A 408 -15.09 -2.92 -27.67
N GLY A 409 -16.25 -3.29 -27.13
CA GLY A 409 -16.61 -3.13 -25.72
C GLY A 409 -17.98 -2.51 -25.41
N LEU A 410 -18.71 -1.93 -26.37
CA LEU A 410 -20.04 -1.37 -26.09
C LEU A 410 -21.13 -2.44 -25.89
N ALA A 411 -20.90 -3.65 -26.41
CA ALA A 411 -21.77 -4.81 -26.18
C ALA A 411 -21.63 -5.39 -24.76
N SER A 412 -20.52 -5.16 -24.05
CA SER A 412 -20.27 -5.68 -22.70
C SER A 412 -20.40 -4.62 -21.60
N SER A 413 -20.41 -3.32 -21.92
CA SER A 413 -20.57 -2.24 -20.94
C SER A 413 -22.03 -1.89 -20.59
N LEU A 414 -23.02 -2.47 -21.28
CA LEU A 414 -24.45 -2.32 -20.92
C LEU A 414 -24.90 -3.29 -19.81
N CYS A 415 -24.01 -4.14 -19.27
CA CYS A 415 -24.32 -5.06 -18.17
C CYS A 415 -23.68 -4.66 -16.82
N ALA A 416 -23.10 -3.47 -16.69
CA ALA A 416 -22.47 -3.04 -15.43
C ALA A 416 -22.64 -1.54 -15.12
N THR A 417 -23.84 -1.00 -15.35
CA THR A 417 -24.27 0.28 -14.73
C THR A 417 -24.78 0.07 -13.33
#